data_AF-A0A016UE59-F1
#
_entry.id   AF-A0A016UE59-F1
#
_cell.length_a   1.000
_cell.length_b   1.000
_cell.length_c   1.000
_cell.angle_alpha   90.00
_cell.angle_beta   90.00
_cell.angle_gamma   90.00
#
_symmetry.space_group_name_H-M   'P 1'
#
loop_
_entity.id
_entity.type
_entity.pdbx_description
1 polymer ?
#
loop_
_entity_poly.entity_id
_entity_poly.type
_entity_poly.pdbx_seq_one_letter_code
_entity_poly.pdbx_strand_id
1 'polypeptide(L)'
;MVAPADVKKHTVASLSVAGLGKTPDKVQNGKDFYKYFFTHHPEHRKYFKGAENFTADDVQKSDRFEKLGTSILLSVHILANTYDNVSVMDKWNYRRQMTFDAVFRAFCRDTIDRHVNRGLDPALWKAFWPIWMAFLESKGATLSADQKAAWDALGTTFNEECQQQLAKHGLPHL
;
A
#
# COMPACT_ATOMS: atom_id res chain seq x y z
N MET A 1 -20.54 6.14 -2.10
CA MET A 1 -19.26 5.56 -2.56
C MET A 1 -18.47 6.65 -3.27
N VAL A 2 -17.16 6.75 -3.02
CA VAL A 2 -16.26 7.70 -3.71
C VAL A 2 -16.02 7.21 -5.14
N ALA A 3 -16.12 8.08 -6.14
CA ALA A 3 -15.91 7.66 -7.53
C ALA A 3 -14.43 7.25 -7.75
N PRO A 4 -14.12 6.24 -8.60
CA PRO A 4 -12.73 5.79 -8.78
C PRO A 4 -11.74 6.89 -9.18
N ALA A 5 -12.16 7.81 -10.05
CA ALA A 5 -11.36 8.97 -10.44
C ALA A 5 -11.06 9.90 -9.25
N ASP A 6 -12.02 10.10 -8.35
CA ASP A 6 -11.84 10.89 -7.13
C ASP A 6 -10.92 10.17 -6.13
N VAL A 7 -11.05 8.84 -6.00
CA VAL A 7 -10.15 8.05 -5.16
C VAL A 7 -8.69 8.25 -5.61
N LYS A 8 -8.40 8.10 -6.89
CA LYS A 8 -7.06 8.38 -7.44
C LYS A 8 -6.64 9.82 -7.20
N LYS A 9 -7.48 10.79 -7.58
CA LYS A 9 -7.17 12.22 -7.44
C LYS A 9 -6.74 12.56 -6.02
N HIS A 10 -7.54 12.16 -5.02
CA HIS A 10 -7.30 12.49 -3.63
C HIS A 10 -6.11 11.73 -3.03
N THR A 11 -5.98 10.42 -3.31
CA THR A 11 -4.83 9.63 -2.83
C THR A 11 -3.52 10.12 -3.44
N VAL A 12 -3.46 10.35 -4.76
CA VAL A 12 -2.27 10.88 -5.44
C VAL A 12 -1.88 12.27 -4.91
N ALA A 13 -2.85 13.17 -4.71
CA ALA A 13 -2.57 14.50 -4.15
C ALA A 13 -1.93 14.42 -2.75
N SER A 14 -2.39 13.46 -1.92
CA SER A 14 -1.84 13.27 -0.56
C SER A 14 -0.41 12.74 -0.54
N LEU A 15 0.07 12.12 -1.62
CA LEU A 15 1.43 11.57 -1.73
C LEU A 15 2.51 12.64 -1.98
N SER A 16 2.13 13.91 -2.13
CA SER A 16 3.08 15.03 -2.34
C SER A 16 4.16 15.14 -1.24
N VAL A 17 3.86 14.76 0.00
CA VAL A 17 4.81 14.74 1.13
C VAL A 17 5.74 13.52 1.15
N ALA A 18 5.47 12.52 0.30
CA ALA A 18 6.18 11.23 0.25
C ALA A 18 6.56 10.84 -1.18
N GLY A 19 6.97 11.82 -1.99
CA GLY A 19 7.24 11.61 -3.41
C GLY A 19 8.40 10.64 -3.70
N LEU A 20 8.31 9.98 -4.86
CA LEU A 20 9.34 9.10 -5.43
C LEU A 20 10.49 9.90 -6.06
N GLY A 21 11.66 9.27 -6.14
CA GLY A 21 12.81 9.84 -6.82
C GLY A 21 14.13 9.16 -6.44
N LYS A 22 15.22 9.66 -7.01
CA LYS A 22 16.59 9.16 -6.78
C LYS A 22 17.46 10.09 -5.92
N THR A 23 16.96 11.29 -5.59
CA THR A 23 17.67 12.23 -4.73
C THR A 23 17.62 11.77 -3.27
N PRO A 24 18.59 12.15 -2.42
CA PRO A 24 18.65 11.70 -1.03
C PRO A 24 17.37 11.95 -0.24
N ASP A 25 16.70 13.10 -0.44
CA ASP A 25 15.42 13.42 0.20
C ASP A 25 14.28 12.48 -0.22
N LYS A 26 14.25 12.06 -1.49
CA LYS A 26 13.21 11.14 -2.01
C LYS A 26 13.44 9.70 -1.54
N VAL A 27 14.70 9.29 -1.47
CA VAL A 27 15.08 7.99 -0.88
C VAL A 27 14.73 7.96 0.61
N GLN A 28 14.98 9.07 1.32
CA GLN A 28 14.70 9.20 2.75
C GLN A 28 13.21 9.03 3.09
N ASN A 29 12.28 9.43 2.22
CA ASN A 29 10.84 9.22 2.44
C ASN A 29 10.50 7.74 2.70
N GLY A 30 11.17 6.81 2.00
CA GLY A 30 10.92 5.38 2.17
C GLY A 30 11.51 4.84 3.48
N LYS A 31 12.67 5.35 3.90
CA LYS A 31 13.27 5.01 5.19
C LYS A 31 12.43 5.57 6.34
N ASP A 32 11.92 6.79 6.19
CA ASP A 32 11.04 7.43 7.16
C ASP A 32 9.76 6.63 7.40
N PHE A 33 9.20 6.00 6.36
CA PHE A 33 8.07 5.09 6.55
C PHE A 33 8.43 3.94 7.51
N TYR A 34 9.55 3.24 7.30
CA TYR A 34 9.95 2.15 8.18
C TYR A 34 10.37 2.63 9.58
N LYS A 35 10.96 3.82 9.70
CA LYS A 35 11.24 4.44 11.01
C LYS A 35 9.95 4.71 11.76
N TYR A 36 8.96 5.31 11.11
CA TYR A 36 7.63 5.54 11.67
C TYR A 36 6.98 4.21 12.07
N PHE A 37 6.95 3.25 11.15
CA PHE A 37 6.32 1.95 11.34
C PHE A 37 6.94 1.15 12.49
N PHE A 38 8.27 1.09 12.58
CA PHE A 38 8.94 0.33 13.65
C PHE A 38 8.85 1.02 15.01
N THR A 39 8.69 2.33 15.03
CA THR A 39 8.51 3.11 16.27
C THR A 39 7.09 2.98 16.82
N HIS A 40 6.07 3.06 15.96
CA HIS A 40 4.66 3.12 16.38
C HIS A 40 3.95 1.76 16.33
N HIS A 41 4.47 0.81 15.54
CA HIS A 41 3.93 -0.55 15.39
C HIS A 41 5.02 -1.61 15.61
N PRO A 42 5.71 -1.59 16.78
CA PRO A 42 6.81 -2.50 17.07
C PRO A 42 6.44 -3.98 17.01
N GLU A 43 5.17 -4.33 17.23
CA GLU A 43 4.62 -5.69 17.15
C GLU A 43 4.70 -6.31 15.75
N HIS A 44 4.81 -5.48 14.70
CA HIS A 44 4.93 -5.94 13.32
C HIS A 44 6.38 -6.26 12.91
N ARG A 45 7.38 -5.87 13.71
CA ARG A 45 8.79 -6.17 13.44
C ARG A 45 9.08 -7.67 13.37
N LYS A 46 8.26 -8.52 13.99
CA LYS A 46 8.34 -9.99 13.93
C LYS A 46 8.30 -10.56 12.50
N TYR A 47 7.74 -9.82 11.54
CA TYR A 47 7.69 -10.21 10.12
C TYR A 47 8.96 -9.84 9.34
N PHE A 48 9.88 -9.08 9.95
CA PHE A 48 11.11 -8.60 9.32
C PHE A 48 12.30 -9.36 9.89
N LYS A 49 12.54 -10.57 9.35
CA LYS A 49 13.61 -11.46 9.83
C LYS A 49 14.98 -10.77 9.93
N GLY A 50 15.63 -10.87 11.08
CA GLY A 50 16.91 -10.21 11.40
C GLY A 50 16.78 -8.72 11.77
N ALA A 51 15.57 -8.17 11.80
CA ALA A 51 15.29 -6.79 12.18
C ALA A 51 14.19 -6.67 13.25
N GLU A 52 13.92 -7.77 13.97
CA GLU A 52 12.84 -7.87 14.96
C GLU A 52 12.99 -6.84 16.10
N ASN A 53 14.22 -6.45 16.42
CA ASN A 53 14.54 -5.51 17.49
C ASN A 53 15.06 -4.15 16.99
N PHE A 54 14.97 -3.88 15.68
CA PHE A 54 15.48 -2.64 15.12
C PHE A 54 14.76 -1.42 15.69
N THR A 55 15.55 -0.40 15.99
CA THR A 55 15.12 0.97 16.31
C THR A 55 15.04 1.82 15.03
N ALA A 56 14.54 3.05 15.16
CA ALA A 56 14.57 4.01 14.05
C ALA A 56 16.00 4.31 13.55
N ASP A 57 16.98 4.32 14.45
CA ASP A 57 18.39 4.55 14.10
C ASP A 57 18.99 3.37 13.32
N ASP A 58 18.62 2.14 13.68
CA ASP A 58 19.03 0.94 12.94
C ASP A 58 18.44 0.94 11.52
N VAL A 59 17.17 1.34 11.39
CA VAL A 59 16.52 1.52 10.08
C VAL A 59 17.22 2.61 9.27
N GLN A 60 17.57 3.74 9.89
CA GLN A 60 18.25 4.87 9.22
C GLN A 60 19.58 4.46 8.61
N LYS A 61 20.34 3.59 9.28
CA LYS A 61 21.67 3.12 8.86
C LYS A 61 21.62 1.89 7.95
N SER A 62 20.44 1.35 7.64
CA SER A 62 20.29 0.08 6.92
C SER A 62 20.04 0.25 5.42
N ASP A 63 20.91 -0.34 4.59
CA ASP A 63 20.73 -0.44 3.13
C ASP A 63 19.52 -1.32 2.76
N ARG A 64 19.19 -2.30 3.61
CA ARG A 64 17.99 -3.12 3.43
C ARG A 64 16.74 -2.24 3.47
N PHE A 65 16.63 -1.35 4.46
CA PHE A 65 15.46 -0.50 4.62
C PHE A 65 15.42 0.67 3.65
N GLU A 66 16.56 1.04 3.06
CA GLU A 66 16.56 1.89 1.88
C GLU A 66 15.83 1.22 0.70
N LYS A 67 16.23 -0.01 0.34
CA LYS A 67 15.62 -0.78 -0.77
C LYS A 67 14.15 -1.11 -0.51
N LEU A 68 13.82 -1.55 0.72
CA LEU A 68 12.44 -1.82 1.12
C LEU A 68 11.62 -0.53 1.11
N GLY A 69 12.19 0.58 1.59
CA GLY A 69 11.57 1.90 1.60
C GLY A 69 11.17 2.37 0.21
N THR A 70 12.10 2.28 -0.76
CA THR A 70 11.78 2.60 -2.16
C THR A 70 10.69 1.69 -2.72
N SER A 71 10.74 0.39 -2.44
CA SER A 71 9.73 -0.56 -2.93
C SER A 71 8.33 -0.32 -2.36
N ILE A 72 8.19 -0.03 -1.07
CA ILE A 72 6.88 0.22 -0.45
C ILE A 72 6.28 1.53 -0.95
N LEU A 73 7.07 2.61 -1.05
CA LEU A 73 6.61 3.86 -1.63
C LEU A 73 6.12 3.66 -3.06
N LEU A 74 6.91 2.97 -3.90
CA LEU A 74 6.52 2.68 -5.28
C LEU A 74 5.21 1.91 -5.34
N SER A 75 5.05 0.89 -4.51
CA SER A 75 3.85 0.04 -4.49
C SER A 75 2.60 0.86 -4.15
N VAL A 76 2.67 1.75 -3.15
CA VAL A 76 1.53 2.61 -2.80
C VAL A 76 1.23 3.64 -3.90
N HIS A 77 2.26 4.19 -4.56
CA HIS A 77 2.05 5.07 -5.71
C HIS A 77 1.39 4.36 -6.89
N ILE A 78 1.77 3.10 -7.18
CA ILE A 78 1.13 2.29 -8.22
C ILE A 78 -0.36 2.08 -7.89
N LEU A 79 -0.67 1.69 -6.64
CA LEU A 79 -2.05 1.49 -6.19
C LEU A 79 -2.88 2.77 -6.36
N ALA A 80 -2.37 3.93 -5.90
CA ALA A 80 -3.07 5.20 -6.05
C ALA A 80 -3.27 5.59 -7.53
N ASN A 81 -2.24 5.47 -8.38
CA ASN A 81 -2.28 5.91 -9.77
C ASN A 81 -3.10 5.00 -10.70
N THR A 82 -3.28 3.72 -10.32
CA THR A 82 -3.97 2.72 -11.15
C THR A 82 -5.40 2.42 -10.71
N TYR A 83 -5.89 3.08 -9.65
CA TYR A 83 -7.21 2.82 -9.08
C TYR A 83 -8.37 3.05 -10.06
N ASP A 84 -8.24 4.03 -10.96
CA ASP A 84 -9.24 4.36 -11.99
C ASP A 84 -8.96 3.70 -13.35
N ASN A 85 -8.03 2.73 -13.41
CA ASN A 85 -7.64 2.11 -14.66
C ASN A 85 -8.74 1.19 -15.21
N VAL A 86 -9.41 1.68 -16.24
CA VAL A 86 -10.34 0.90 -17.05
C VAL A 86 -9.58 -0.16 -17.83
N SER A 87 -9.85 -1.45 -17.57
CA SER A 87 -9.50 -2.49 -18.52
C SER A 87 -10.68 -2.79 -19.41
N VAL A 88 -10.43 -2.81 -20.71
CA VAL A 88 -11.38 -3.30 -21.71
C VAL A 88 -11.35 -4.82 -21.63
N MET A 89 -12.24 -5.42 -20.84
CA MET A 89 -12.49 -6.85 -20.96
C MET A 89 -13.24 -7.11 -22.26
N ASP A 90 -12.45 -7.52 -23.25
CA ASP A 90 -12.76 -8.31 -24.44
C ASP A 90 -14.14 -8.05 -25.11
N LYS A 91 -14.09 -7.40 -26.28
CA LYS A 91 -15.25 -7.08 -27.14
C LYS A 91 -16.12 -8.29 -27.50
N TRP A 92 -15.67 -9.52 -27.27
CA TRP A 92 -16.38 -10.75 -27.63
C TRP A 92 -17.41 -11.26 -26.60
N ASN A 93 -17.61 -10.59 -25.47
CA ASN A 93 -18.67 -10.95 -24.51
C ASN A 93 -19.49 -9.73 -24.08
N TYR A 94 -20.57 -9.45 -24.82
CA TYR A 94 -21.54 -8.36 -24.67
C TYR A 94 -22.26 -8.26 -23.30
N ARG A 95 -21.88 -9.06 -22.29
CA ARG A 95 -22.49 -9.09 -20.94
C ARG A 95 -21.49 -9.06 -19.77
N ARG A 96 -20.25 -8.59 -19.95
CA ARG A 96 -19.35 -8.41 -18.80
C ARG A 96 -19.18 -6.94 -18.42
N GLN A 97 -19.50 -6.72 -17.15
CA GLN A 97 -19.36 -5.50 -16.39
C GLN A 97 -17.98 -4.86 -16.62
N MET A 98 -17.98 -3.57 -16.95
CA MET A 98 -16.75 -2.79 -17.06
C MET A 98 -16.12 -2.66 -15.67
N THR A 99 -14.97 -3.31 -15.46
CA THR A 99 -14.16 -3.14 -14.24
C THR A 99 -13.18 -1.99 -14.41
N PHE A 100 -13.40 -0.93 -13.64
CA PHE A 100 -12.62 0.33 -13.65
C PHE A 100 -11.28 0.24 -12.89
N ASP A 101 -10.86 -0.96 -12.46
CA ASP A 101 -9.75 -1.17 -11.52
C ASP A 101 -8.90 -2.43 -11.83
N ALA A 102 -8.88 -2.94 -13.06
CA ALA A 102 -8.28 -4.27 -13.29
C ALA A 102 -6.76 -4.32 -13.09
N VAL A 103 -6.03 -3.24 -13.45
CA VAL A 103 -4.59 -3.13 -13.17
C VAL A 103 -4.34 -3.03 -11.67
N PHE A 104 -5.16 -2.24 -10.96
CA PHE A 104 -5.12 -2.16 -9.49
C PHE A 104 -5.29 -3.54 -8.85
N ARG A 105 -6.35 -4.27 -9.24
CA ARG A 105 -6.62 -5.62 -8.72
C ARG A 105 -5.52 -6.61 -9.07
N ALA A 106 -4.99 -6.56 -10.30
CA ALA A 106 -3.85 -7.40 -10.70
C ALA A 106 -2.62 -7.13 -9.83
N PHE A 107 -2.34 -5.86 -9.52
CA PHE A 107 -1.23 -5.49 -8.64
C PHE A 107 -1.48 -5.91 -7.18
N CYS A 108 -2.72 -5.91 -6.70
CA CYS A 108 -3.08 -6.47 -5.39
C CYS A 108 -2.77 -7.97 -5.33
N ARG A 109 -3.16 -8.73 -6.37
CA ARG A 109 -2.87 -10.17 -6.46
C ARG A 109 -1.37 -10.47 -6.51
N ASP A 110 -0.62 -9.76 -7.35
CA ASP A 110 0.85 -9.86 -7.40
C ASP A 110 1.50 -9.51 -6.04
N THR A 111 0.95 -8.52 -5.34
CA THR A 111 1.40 -8.17 -4.00
C THR A 111 1.20 -9.36 -3.04
N ILE A 112 0.05 -10.02 -3.04
CA ILE A 112 -0.15 -11.24 -2.23
C ILE A 112 0.82 -12.35 -2.64
N ASP A 113 0.98 -12.60 -3.93
CA ASP A 113 1.87 -13.65 -4.46
C ASP A 113 3.33 -13.49 -3.97
N ARG A 114 3.81 -12.24 -3.84
CA ARG A 114 5.14 -11.93 -3.28
C ARG A 114 5.23 -12.04 -1.74
N HIS A 115 4.12 -12.27 -1.06
CA HIS A 115 4.01 -12.33 0.40
C HIS A 115 3.45 -13.66 0.96
N VAL A 116 3.00 -14.60 0.12
CA VAL A 116 2.40 -15.89 0.54
C VAL A 116 3.22 -16.67 1.58
N ASN A 117 4.55 -16.64 1.46
CA ASN A 117 5.46 -17.41 2.34
C ASN A 117 5.88 -16.66 3.62
N ARG A 118 5.27 -15.50 3.92
CA ARG A 118 5.69 -14.66 5.06
C ARG A 118 4.85 -14.87 6.32
N GLY A 119 3.79 -15.68 6.25
CA GLY A 119 2.92 -15.97 7.40
C GLY A 119 2.29 -14.71 8.00
N LEU A 120 1.93 -13.74 7.15
CA LEU A 120 1.25 -12.52 7.60
C LEU A 120 -0.17 -12.85 8.05
N ASP A 121 -0.59 -12.25 9.17
CA ASP A 121 -1.98 -12.25 9.58
C ASP A 121 -2.84 -11.55 8.49
N PRO A 122 -3.90 -12.20 7.97
CA PRO A 122 -4.71 -11.63 6.89
C PRO A 122 -5.39 -10.30 7.24
N ALA A 123 -5.59 -9.98 8.52
CA ALA A 123 -6.13 -8.68 8.94
C ALA A 123 -5.20 -7.50 8.60
N LEU A 124 -3.89 -7.76 8.44
CA LEU A 124 -2.89 -6.72 8.18
C LEU A 124 -3.07 -6.04 6.82
N TRP A 125 -3.67 -6.72 5.84
CA TRP A 125 -3.94 -6.14 4.52
C TRP A 125 -4.90 -4.96 4.58
N LYS A 126 -5.85 -4.96 5.54
CA LYS A 126 -6.69 -3.79 5.84
C LYS A 126 -6.04 -2.85 6.85
N ALA A 127 -5.37 -3.38 7.88
CA ALA A 127 -4.77 -2.57 8.95
C ALA A 127 -3.63 -1.65 8.47
N PHE A 128 -3.00 -1.93 7.33
CA PHE A 128 -1.94 -1.09 6.75
C PHE A 128 -2.39 0.35 6.45
N TRP A 129 -3.63 0.54 6.00
CA TRP A 129 -4.10 1.83 5.48
C TRP A 129 -4.20 2.97 6.51
N PRO A 130 -4.75 2.77 7.73
CA PRO A 130 -4.68 3.80 8.77
C PRO A 130 -3.24 4.13 9.18
N ILE A 131 -2.34 3.13 9.21
CA ILE A 131 -0.91 3.34 9.50
C ILE A 131 -0.26 4.21 8.42
N TRP A 132 -0.58 3.94 7.16
CA TRP A 132 -0.10 4.72 6.03
C TRP A 132 -0.57 6.18 6.09
N MET A 133 -1.85 6.42 6.38
CA MET A 133 -2.38 7.79 6.54
C MET A 133 -1.69 8.53 7.68
N ALA A 134 -1.51 7.87 8.83
CA ALA A 134 -0.83 8.47 9.98
C ALA A 134 0.66 8.76 9.68
N PHE A 135 1.32 7.93 8.87
CA PHE A 135 2.65 8.23 8.34
C PHE A 135 2.65 9.49 7.47
N LEU A 136 1.71 9.64 6.54
CA LEU A 136 1.62 10.87 5.72
C LEU A 136 1.42 12.12 6.59
N GLU A 137 0.56 12.03 7.61
CA GLU A 137 0.37 13.12 8.58
C GLU A 137 1.65 13.43 9.36
N SER A 138 2.42 12.40 9.77
CA SER A 138 3.73 12.59 10.41
C SER A 138 4.77 13.28 9.51
N LYS A 139 4.59 13.21 8.18
CA LYS A 139 5.42 13.90 7.18
C LYS A 139 4.96 15.33 6.90
N GLY A 140 3.94 15.83 7.61
CA GLY A 140 3.43 17.18 7.51
C GLY A 140 2.22 17.33 6.58
N ALA A 141 1.60 16.23 6.13
CA ALA A 141 0.32 16.34 5.42
C ALA A 141 -0.82 16.65 6.41
N THR A 142 -1.71 17.56 6.01
CA THR A 142 -3.03 17.70 6.65
C THR A 142 -4.05 17.02 5.76
N LEU A 143 -4.36 15.74 6.04
CA LEU A 143 -5.28 14.96 5.21
C LEU A 143 -6.72 15.48 5.38
N SER A 144 -7.32 15.91 4.27
CA SER A 144 -8.74 16.32 4.24
C SER A 144 -9.67 15.12 4.45
N ALA A 145 -10.94 15.39 4.78
CA ALA A 145 -11.96 14.35 4.88
C ALA A 145 -12.07 13.53 3.58
N ASP A 146 -12.01 14.17 2.41
CA ASP A 146 -12.04 13.51 1.11
C ASP A 146 -10.81 12.63 0.88
N GLN A 147 -9.63 13.06 1.32
CA GLN A 147 -8.40 12.26 1.23
C GLN A 147 -8.45 11.02 2.12
N LYS A 148 -8.99 11.14 3.34
CA LYS A 148 -9.19 10.00 4.25
C LYS A 148 -10.21 9.02 3.68
N ALA A 149 -11.36 9.53 3.21
CA ALA A 149 -12.38 8.70 2.56
C ALA A 149 -11.86 7.99 1.30
N ALA A 150 -10.98 8.64 0.53
CA ALA A 150 -10.34 8.04 -0.63
C ALA A 150 -9.35 6.92 -0.25
N TRP A 151 -8.51 7.11 0.77
CA TRP A 151 -7.64 6.04 1.28
C TRP A 151 -8.42 4.88 1.89
N ASP A 152 -9.53 5.15 2.58
CA ASP A 152 -10.42 4.12 3.11
C ASP A 152 -11.05 3.28 1.99
N ALA A 153 -11.55 3.94 0.95
CA ALA A 153 -12.08 3.28 -0.24
C ALA A 153 -11.02 2.42 -0.93
N LEU A 154 -9.83 2.99 -1.18
CA LEU A 154 -8.70 2.26 -1.78
C LEU A 154 -8.34 1.04 -0.94
N GLY A 155 -8.20 1.22 0.37
CA GLY A 155 -7.81 0.17 1.28
C GLY A 155 -8.85 -0.94 1.45
N THR A 156 -10.13 -0.61 1.31
CA THR A 156 -11.22 -1.61 1.27
C THR A 156 -11.10 -2.47 0.01
N THR A 157 -11.04 -1.85 -1.16
CA THR A 157 -10.91 -2.57 -2.44
C THR A 157 -9.63 -3.40 -2.49
N PHE A 158 -8.51 -2.87 -1.98
CA PHE A 158 -7.25 -3.61 -1.85
C PHE A 158 -7.44 -4.86 -0.98
N ASN A 159 -8.02 -4.70 0.21
CA ASN A 159 -8.21 -5.82 1.13
C ASN A 159 -9.13 -6.89 0.52
N GLU A 160 -10.25 -6.51 -0.09
CA GLU A 160 -11.17 -7.45 -0.75
C GLU A 160 -10.45 -8.34 -1.77
N GLU A 161 -9.63 -7.74 -2.63
CA GLU A 161 -8.86 -8.49 -3.62
C GLU A 161 -7.76 -9.36 -2.98
N CYS A 162 -7.10 -8.85 -1.94
CA CYS A 162 -6.10 -9.59 -1.18
C CYS A 162 -6.69 -10.83 -0.51
N GLN A 163 -7.86 -10.74 0.12
CA GLN A 163 -8.52 -11.89 0.76
C GLN A 163 -8.89 -12.96 -0.29
N GLN A 164 -9.39 -12.56 -1.46
CA GLN A 164 -9.68 -13.50 -2.55
C GLN A 164 -8.42 -14.22 -3.05
N GLN A 165 -7.30 -13.49 -3.19
CA GLN A 165 -6.05 -14.11 -3.62
C GLN A 165 -5.45 -15.03 -2.55
N LEU A 166 -5.56 -14.70 -1.26
CA LEU A 166 -5.17 -15.59 -0.17
C LEU A 166 -5.99 -16.89 -0.18
N ALA A 167 -7.32 -16.79 -0.34
CA ALA A 167 -8.19 -17.95 -0.45
C ALA A 167 -7.80 -18.85 -1.64
N LYS A 168 -7.44 -18.26 -2.78
CA LYS A 168 -6.95 -18.99 -3.97
C LYS A 168 -5.67 -19.79 -3.68
N HIS A 169 -4.79 -19.29 -2.80
CA HIS A 169 -3.58 -20.01 -2.38
C HIS A 169 -3.81 -21.01 -1.23
N GLY A 170 -5.05 -21.16 -0.75
CA GLY A 170 -5.35 -22.01 0.41
C GLY A 170 -4.78 -21.46 1.72
N LEU A 171 -4.56 -20.15 1.81
CA LEU A 171 -4.02 -19.48 2.99
C LEU A 171 -5.14 -18.91 3.90
N PRO A 172 -4.86 -18.61 5.18
CA PRO A 172 -5.80 -17.91 6.04
C PRO A 172 -6.29 -16.59 5.41
N HIS A 173 -7.60 -16.37 5.46
CA HIS A 173 -8.30 -15.21 4.89
C HIS A 173 -9.53 -14.87 5.77
N LEU A 174 -10.08 -13.67 5.59
CA LEU A 174 -11.25 -13.15 6.32
C LEU A 174 -12.46 -12.99 5.41
#